data_AF-A0A401Q7R9-F1
#
_entry.id   AF-A0A401Q7R9-F1
#
_cell.length_a   1.000
_cell.length_b   1.000
_cell.length_c   1.000
_cell.angle_alpha   90.00
_cell.angle_beta   90.00
_cell.angle_gamma   90.00
#
_symmetry.space_group_name_H-M   'P 1'
#
loop_
_entity.id
_entity.type
_entity.pdbx_description
1 polymer ?
#
loop_
_entity_poly.entity_id
_entity_poly.type
_entity_poly.pdbx_seq_one_letter_code
_entity_poly.pdbx_strand_id
1 'polypeptide(L)'
;DAWTDREARIHLDEQQDYQLIDAQRSAQGLYLTFKRQFNTCDKSDYVIEGGTVHLLYGFLERPTPSLESIDLRSMNGGMQRVQLLKASVSSPTLPPDVKVLDVLAPNVTIPDQETTYWCHISKLPRDLPAHHIVMYEPVITRGNEAIVHHMEVFQCAPQLDQIPPYNGPCDSKMKPTQLNYCRHVLAAWAMGAQV
;
A
#
# COMPACT_ATOMS: atom_id res chain seq x y z
N ASP A 1 -26.32 -1.09 15.48
CA ASP A 1 -25.40 -0.01 15.10
C ASP A 1 -24.95 0.73 16.35
N ALA A 2 -23.70 1.18 16.39
CA ALA A 2 -23.09 1.80 17.56
C ALA A 2 -21.92 2.70 17.15
N TRP A 3 -21.63 3.71 17.96
CA TRP A 3 -20.55 4.67 17.74
C TRP A 3 -19.68 4.83 19.00
N THR A 4 -18.53 5.48 18.84
CA THR A 4 -17.55 5.65 19.92
C THR A 4 -17.23 7.11 20.17
N ASP A 5 -17.18 7.52 21.43
CA ASP A 5 -16.79 8.88 21.82
C ASP A 5 -15.26 9.09 21.88
N ARG A 6 -14.85 10.30 22.27
CA ARG A 6 -13.42 10.68 22.39
C ARG A 6 -12.71 9.96 23.52
N GLU A 7 -13.47 9.45 24.49
CA GLU A 7 -13.01 8.65 25.62
C GLU A 7 -12.97 7.15 25.29
N ALA A 8 -13.25 6.78 24.03
CA ALA A 8 -13.28 5.42 23.50
C ALA A 8 -14.34 4.52 24.15
N ARG A 9 -15.46 5.10 24.58
CA ARG A 9 -16.63 4.37 25.08
C ARG A 9 -17.63 4.13 23.95
N ILE A 10 -18.24 2.96 23.95
CA ILE A 10 -19.24 2.56 22.96
C ILE A 10 -20.64 3.01 23.41
N HIS A 11 -21.37 3.64 22.50
CA HIS A 11 -22.75 4.06 22.68
C HIS A 11 -23.62 3.44 21.59
N LEU A 12 -24.86 3.10 21.93
CA LEU A 12 -25.83 2.68 20.92
C LEU A 12 -26.15 3.87 20.00
N ASP A 13 -26.23 3.61 18.70
CA ASP A 13 -26.61 4.66 17.75
C ASP A 13 -28.12 4.87 17.73
N GLU A 14 -28.56 6.12 17.81
CA GLU A 14 -29.98 6.47 17.73
C GLU A 14 -30.50 6.33 16.28
N GLN A 15 -29.61 6.55 15.29
CA GLN A 15 -29.90 6.37 13.88
C GLN A 15 -29.15 5.13 13.36
N GLN A 16 -29.88 4.13 12.88
CA GLN A 16 -29.26 2.90 12.36
C GLN A 16 -28.95 3.07 10.88
N ASP A 17 -27.68 3.35 10.56
CA ASP A 17 -27.21 3.59 9.20
C ASP A 17 -26.63 2.34 8.53
N TYR A 18 -26.14 1.39 9.33
CA TYR A 18 -25.78 0.05 8.88
C TYR A 18 -27.01 -0.89 8.92
N GLN A 19 -27.40 -1.37 7.74
CA GLN A 19 -28.55 -2.27 7.56
C GLN A 19 -28.07 -3.72 7.38
N LEU A 20 -28.39 -4.60 8.33
CA LEU A 20 -28.16 -6.03 8.19
C LEU A 20 -29.03 -6.60 7.08
N ILE A 21 -28.41 -7.28 6.12
CA ILE A 21 -29.08 -7.93 4.97
C ILE A 21 -29.22 -9.42 5.21
N ASP A 22 -28.13 -10.08 5.65
CA ASP A 22 -28.10 -11.52 5.83
C ASP A 22 -27.16 -11.94 6.97
N ALA A 23 -27.47 -13.06 7.60
CA ALA A 23 -26.67 -13.67 8.65
C ALA A 23 -26.65 -15.19 8.45
N GLN A 24 -25.53 -15.70 7.94
CA GLN A 24 -25.39 -17.12 7.61
C GLN A 24 -24.27 -17.76 8.44
N ARG A 25 -24.57 -18.91 9.04
CA ARG A 25 -23.56 -19.75 9.70
C ARG A 25 -23.12 -20.86 8.75
N SER A 26 -21.82 -20.97 8.52
CA SER A 26 -21.19 -22.07 7.79
C SER A 26 -20.22 -22.83 8.70
N ALA A 27 -19.61 -23.90 8.19
CA ALA A 27 -18.54 -24.61 8.89
C ALA A 27 -17.30 -23.73 9.16
N GLN A 28 -17.09 -22.67 8.38
CA GLN A 28 -15.96 -21.74 8.55
C GLN A 28 -16.25 -20.59 9.54
N GLY A 29 -17.52 -20.35 9.90
CA GLY A 29 -17.88 -19.29 10.84
C GLY A 29 -19.24 -18.65 10.60
N LEU A 30 -19.44 -17.50 11.23
CA LEU A 30 -20.62 -16.64 11.03
C LEU A 30 -20.28 -15.54 10.02
N TYR A 31 -21.08 -15.43 8.98
CA TYR A 31 -20.98 -14.41 7.95
C TYR A 31 -22.15 -13.44 8.11
N LEU A 32 -21.83 -12.15 8.19
CA LEU A 32 -22.82 -11.08 8.27
C LEU A 32 -22.66 -10.20 7.03
N THR A 33 -23.75 -10.06 6.27
CA THR A 33 -23.79 -9.15 5.13
C THR A 33 -24.62 -7.94 5.52
N PHE A 34 -24.09 -6.74 5.34
CA PHE A 34 -24.77 -5.49 5.64
C PHE A 34 -24.52 -4.45 4.56
N LYS A 35 -25.34 -3.39 4.57
CA LYS A 35 -25.24 -2.26 3.66
C LYS A 35 -25.27 -0.95 4.43
N ARG A 36 -24.48 0.03 3.97
CA ARG A 36 -24.49 1.41 4.45
C ARG A 36 -24.36 2.36 3.25
N GLN A 37 -25.01 3.51 3.31
CA GLN A 37 -24.83 4.56 2.29
C GLN A 37 -23.47 5.24 2.45
N PHE A 38 -22.88 5.76 1.37
CA PHE A 38 -21.58 6.43 1.47
C PHE A 38 -21.64 7.70 2.32
N ASN A 39 -22.74 8.44 2.24
CA ASN A 39 -23.07 9.56 3.09
C ASN A 39 -24.50 9.37 3.61
N THR A 40 -24.64 9.35 4.93
CA THR A 40 -25.92 9.10 5.63
C THR A 40 -26.66 10.40 5.96
N CYS A 41 -26.02 11.55 5.70
CA CYS A 41 -26.47 12.89 6.10
C CYS A 41 -26.54 13.12 7.62
N ASP A 42 -26.20 12.12 8.43
CA ASP A 42 -25.88 12.31 9.84
C ASP A 42 -24.47 12.90 9.97
N LYS A 43 -24.35 13.99 10.73
CA LYS A 43 -23.09 14.72 10.94
C LYS A 43 -22.13 13.99 11.87
N SER A 44 -22.62 13.02 12.63
CA SER A 44 -21.83 12.22 13.57
C SER A 44 -21.11 11.07 12.88
N ASP A 45 -21.48 10.81 11.63
CA ASP A 45 -21.22 9.56 10.95
C ASP A 45 -20.06 9.68 9.94
N TYR A 46 -19.28 8.62 9.74
CA TYR A 46 -18.11 8.68 8.86
C TYR A 46 -18.51 8.74 7.38
N VAL A 47 -18.19 9.84 6.69
CA VAL A 47 -18.45 9.96 5.25
C VAL A 47 -17.42 9.12 4.47
N ILE A 48 -17.91 8.14 3.71
CA ILE A 48 -17.06 7.33 2.83
C ILE A 48 -16.86 8.10 1.52
N GLU A 49 -15.62 8.56 1.31
CA GLU A 49 -15.22 9.29 0.11
C GLU A 49 -14.00 8.65 -0.57
N GLY A 50 -13.52 9.28 -1.65
CA GLY A 50 -12.35 8.80 -2.37
C GLY A 50 -11.09 8.88 -1.49
N GLY A 51 -10.27 7.82 -1.52
CA GLY A 51 -9.01 7.76 -0.79
C GLY A 51 -8.94 6.58 0.18
N THR A 52 -8.17 6.78 1.26
CA THR A 52 -7.89 5.73 2.25
C THR A 52 -8.91 5.76 3.38
N VAL A 53 -9.57 4.63 3.60
CA VAL A 53 -10.46 4.38 4.74
C VAL A 53 -9.71 3.55 5.78
N HIS A 54 -9.85 3.94 7.05
CA HIS A 54 -9.25 3.25 8.18
C HIS A 54 -10.33 2.40 8.86
N LEU A 55 -10.29 1.09 8.67
CA LEU A 55 -11.18 0.16 9.35
C LEU A 55 -10.62 -0.18 10.72
N LEU A 56 -11.41 0.04 11.76
CA LEU A 56 -11.08 -0.37 13.12
C LEU A 56 -11.74 -1.72 13.40
N TYR A 57 -11.01 -2.62 14.03
CA TYR A 57 -11.55 -3.90 14.47
C TYR A 57 -11.02 -4.25 15.86
N GLY A 58 -11.73 -5.12 16.56
CA GLY A 58 -11.20 -5.77 17.75
C GLY A 58 -12.14 -6.83 18.28
N PHE A 59 -11.65 -7.56 19.27
CA PHE A 59 -12.25 -8.78 19.77
C PHE A 59 -12.40 -8.70 21.28
N LEU A 60 -13.61 -8.97 21.76
CA LEU A 60 -13.88 -9.13 23.18
C LEU A 60 -13.37 -10.50 23.64
N GLU A 61 -12.42 -10.51 24.58
CA GLU A 61 -11.90 -11.77 25.16
C GLU A 61 -12.89 -12.42 26.12
N ARG A 62 -13.76 -11.61 26.74
CA ARG A 62 -14.75 -12.07 27.71
C ARG A 62 -16.11 -11.45 27.42
N PRO A 63 -17.21 -12.16 27.72
CA PRO A 63 -18.54 -11.58 27.66
C PRO A 63 -18.64 -10.36 28.56
N THR A 64 -19.25 -9.29 28.05
CA THR A 64 -19.54 -8.08 28.81
C THR A 64 -21.04 -7.97 29.08
N PRO A 65 -21.45 -7.40 30.21
CA PRO A 65 -22.87 -7.29 30.57
C PRO A 65 -23.64 -6.27 29.71
N SER A 66 -22.96 -5.25 29.18
CA SER A 66 -23.56 -4.24 28.30
C SER A 66 -22.52 -3.63 27.34
N LEU A 67 -22.98 -2.86 26.34
CA LEU A 67 -22.10 -2.16 25.40
C LEU A 67 -21.26 -1.08 26.09
N GLU A 68 -21.85 -0.33 27.02
CA GLU A 68 -21.22 0.78 27.74
C GLU A 68 -20.10 0.30 28.70
N SER A 69 -20.12 -0.99 29.05
CA SER A 69 -19.07 -1.63 29.84
C SER A 69 -17.84 -2.04 29.03
N ILE A 70 -17.90 -1.93 27.69
CA ILE A 70 -16.77 -2.22 26.81
C ILE A 70 -15.84 -1.00 26.81
N ASP A 71 -14.61 -1.20 27.29
CA ASP A 71 -13.53 -0.22 27.16
C ASP A 71 -12.63 -0.61 25.98
N LEU A 72 -12.74 0.12 24.87
CA LEU A 72 -11.96 -0.15 23.65
C LEU A 72 -10.46 -0.04 23.86
N ARG A 73 -9.99 0.72 24.85
CA ARG A 73 -8.55 0.85 25.16
C ARG A 73 -7.95 -0.44 25.70
N SER A 74 -8.79 -1.30 26.26
CA SER A 74 -8.42 -2.61 26.80
C SER A 74 -8.67 -3.75 25.81
N MET A 75 -9.27 -3.47 24.66
CA MET A 75 -9.67 -4.48 23.69
C MET A 75 -8.49 -4.85 22.78
N ASN A 76 -8.31 -6.15 22.53
CA ASN A 76 -7.36 -6.59 21.53
C ASN A 76 -7.92 -6.29 20.14
N GLY A 77 -7.26 -5.40 19.41
CA GLY A 77 -7.75 -4.90 18.14
C GLY A 77 -6.66 -4.31 17.29
N GLY A 78 -7.08 -3.70 16.20
CA GLY A 78 -6.17 -3.09 15.25
C GLY A 78 -6.89 -2.18 14.28
N MET A 79 -6.11 -1.67 13.36
CA MET A 79 -6.59 -0.83 12.27
C MET A 79 -6.05 -1.38 10.96
N GLN A 80 -6.90 -1.40 9.94
CA GLN A 80 -6.55 -1.77 8.59
C GLN A 80 -6.89 -0.63 7.63
N ARG A 81 -5.90 -0.22 6.83
CA ARG A 81 -6.10 0.77 5.76
C ARG A 81 -6.55 0.09 4.49
N VAL A 82 -7.63 0.58 3.90
CA VAL A 82 -8.22 0.04 2.67
C VAL A 82 -8.72 1.15 1.76
N GLN A 83 -8.94 0.83 0.50
CA GLN A 83 -9.74 1.65 -0.40
C GLN A 83 -11.10 0.97 -0.61
N LEU A 84 -12.16 1.54 -0.03
CA LEU A 84 -13.52 1.04 -0.20
C LEU A 84 -14.08 1.40 -1.59
N LEU A 85 -13.87 2.66 -2.00
CA LEU A 85 -14.30 3.15 -3.31
C LEU A 85 -13.23 2.85 -4.35
N LYS A 86 -13.33 1.67 -4.97
CA LYS A 86 -12.46 1.25 -6.07
C LYS A 86 -13.01 1.73 -7.40
N ALA A 87 -12.11 2.07 -8.34
CA ALA A 87 -12.52 2.31 -9.72
C ALA A 87 -13.07 1.01 -10.31
N SER A 88 -14.24 1.07 -10.94
CA SER A 88 -14.86 -0.07 -11.63
C SER A 88 -14.18 -0.36 -12.97
N VAL A 89 -12.87 -0.59 -12.94
CA VAL A 89 -12.06 -0.92 -14.12
C VAL A 89 -11.55 -2.34 -13.93
N SER A 90 -11.87 -3.22 -14.87
CA SER A 90 -11.27 -4.56 -14.91
C SER A 90 -9.79 -4.43 -15.25
N SER A 91 -8.92 -5.14 -14.52
CA SER A 91 -7.52 -5.24 -14.90
C SER A 91 -7.43 -5.84 -16.31
N PRO A 92 -6.80 -5.15 -17.28
CA PRO A 92 -6.70 -5.64 -18.65
C PRO A 92 -5.85 -6.91 -18.69
N THR A 93 -6.18 -7.83 -19.59
CA THR A 93 -5.33 -8.99 -19.84
C THR A 93 -4.05 -8.55 -20.55
N LEU A 94 -2.90 -9.07 -20.10
CA LEU A 94 -1.63 -8.81 -20.75
C LEU A 94 -1.57 -9.44 -22.14
N PRO A 95 -1.00 -8.77 -23.15
CA PRO A 95 -0.84 -9.35 -24.47
C PRO A 95 0.19 -10.50 -24.46
N PRO A 96 0.14 -11.42 -25.44
CA PRO A 96 0.97 -12.62 -25.44
C PRO A 96 2.46 -12.38 -25.69
N ASP A 97 2.83 -11.19 -26.17
CA ASP A 97 4.21 -10.78 -26.49
C ASP A 97 4.90 -10.03 -25.33
N VAL A 98 4.28 -9.98 -24.15
CA VAL A 98 4.89 -9.39 -22.96
C VAL A 98 6.22 -10.06 -22.62
N LYS A 99 7.21 -9.24 -22.33
CA LYS A 99 8.53 -9.64 -21.83
C LYS A 99 8.72 -9.06 -20.44
N VAL A 100 9.36 -9.84 -19.57
CA VAL A 100 9.72 -9.42 -18.21
C VAL A 100 11.18 -8.99 -18.19
N LEU A 101 11.45 -7.87 -17.52
CA LEU A 101 12.79 -7.37 -17.26
C LEU A 101 12.91 -7.04 -15.78
N ASP A 102 13.77 -7.76 -15.08
CA ASP A 102 14.06 -7.49 -13.68
C ASP A 102 15.10 -6.38 -13.53
N VAL A 103 14.78 -5.38 -12.72
CA VAL A 103 15.71 -4.30 -12.33
C VAL A 103 15.96 -4.43 -10.83
N LEU A 104 17.03 -5.13 -10.48
CA LEU A 104 17.34 -5.50 -9.10
C LEU A 104 18.60 -4.79 -8.60
N ALA A 105 18.62 -4.46 -7.30
CA ALA A 105 19.85 -4.05 -6.64
C ALA A 105 20.80 -5.26 -6.47
N PRO A 106 22.13 -5.08 -6.60
CA PRO A 106 23.07 -6.19 -6.52
C PRO A 106 23.39 -6.53 -5.06
N ASN A 107 22.63 -7.46 -4.45
CA ASN A 107 22.84 -8.05 -3.12
C ASN A 107 23.57 -7.12 -2.13
N VAL A 108 22.95 -5.97 -1.86
CA VAL A 108 23.55 -4.88 -1.09
C VAL A 108 23.43 -5.20 0.40
N THR A 109 24.52 -4.99 1.14
CA THR A 109 24.44 -4.90 2.61
C THR A 109 23.96 -3.51 2.97
N ILE A 110 22.77 -3.42 3.56
CA ILE A 110 22.19 -2.14 3.98
C ILE A 110 23.06 -1.57 5.12
N PRO A 111 23.55 -0.32 5.01
CA PRO A 111 24.33 0.32 6.06
C PRO A 111 23.57 0.44 7.38
N ASP A 112 24.30 0.41 8.50
CA ASP A 112 23.78 0.66 9.84
C ASP A 112 23.58 2.17 10.09
N GLN A 113 22.67 2.76 9.31
CA GLN A 113 22.27 4.16 9.41
C GLN A 113 20.75 4.23 9.44
N GLU A 114 20.21 5.25 10.12
CA GLU A 114 18.76 5.41 10.29
C GLU A 114 17.99 5.45 8.96
N THR A 115 18.57 6.07 7.92
CA THR A 115 17.97 6.11 6.59
C THR A 115 19.04 5.90 5.53
N THR A 116 18.78 5.00 4.58
CA THR A 116 19.66 4.76 3.43
C THR A 116 18.89 4.92 2.13
N TYR A 117 19.37 5.82 1.27
CA TYR A 117 18.98 5.86 -0.14
C TYR A 117 20.08 5.22 -0.97
N TRP A 118 19.75 4.15 -1.70
CA TRP A 118 20.73 3.40 -2.49
C TRP A 118 20.49 3.55 -3.98
N CYS A 119 21.54 3.88 -4.72
CA CYS A 119 21.50 4.13 -6.15
C CYS A 119 22.32 3.07 -6.89
N HIS A 120 21.71 2.45 -7.90
CA HIS A 120 22.34 1.45 -8.74
C HIS A 120 22.07 1.71 -10.23
N ILE A 121 23.10 1.60 -11.07
CA ILE A 121 22.97 1.74 -12.53
C ILE A 121 22.86 0.37 -13.17
N SER A 122 21.67 0.08 -13.70
CA SER A 122 21.40 -1.06 -14.56
C SER A 122 21.42 -0.63 -16.04
N LYS A 123 21.98 -1.47 -16.90
CA LYS A 123 21.99 -1.24 -18.36
C LYS A 123 20.99 -2.17 -19.03
N LEU A 124 20.21 -1.63 -19.94
CA LEU A 124 19.36 -2.43 -20.82
C LEU A 124 20.22 -3.25 -21.81
N PRO A 125 19.69 -4.37 -22.33
CA PRO A 125 20.32 -5.08 -23.44
C PRO A 125 20.55 -4.14 -24.64
N ARG A 126 21.72 -4.25 -25.28
CA ARG A 126 22.14 -3.32 -26.36
C ARG A 126 21.19 -3.30 -27.55
N ASP A 127 20.61 -4.46 -27.88
CA ASP A 127 19.77 -4.66 -29.05
C ASP A 127 18.27 -4.68 -28.69
N LEU A 128 17.89 -4.02 -27.58
CA LEU A 128 16.50 -3.92 -27.17
C LEU A 128 15.79 -2.86 -28.05
N PRO A 129 14.81 -3.23 -28.91
CA PRO A 129 14.02 -2.23 -29.62
C PRO A 129 13.17 -1.40 -28.65
N ALA A 130 12.54 -0.34 -29.14
CA ALA A 130 11.59 0.43 -28.32
C ALA A 130 10.44 -0.47 -27.84
N HIS A 131 10.11 -0.40 -26.55
CA HIS A 131 9.00 -1.11 -25.91
C HIS A 131 8.18 -0.13 -25.05
N HIS A 132 6.93 -0.50 -24.77
CA HIS A 132 6.14 0.13 -23.71
C HIS A 132 6.17 -0.75 -22.46
N ILE A 133 6.37 -0.13 -21.30
CA ILE A 133 6.15 -0.78 -20.00
C ILE A 133 4.66 -0.68 -19.71
N VAL A 134 3.95 -1.81 -19.79
CA VAL A 134 2.49 -1.89 -19.60
C VAL A 134 2.08 -2.29 -18.19
N MET A 135 3.05 -2.76 -17.39
CA MET A 135 2.87 -3.24 -16.03
C MET A 135 4.22 -3.21 -15.30
N TYR A 136 4.21 -3.01 -13.99
CA TYR A 136 5.36 -3.21 -13.12
C TYR A 136 4.87 -3.74 -11.76
N GLU A 137 5.74 -4.47 -11.07
CA GLU A 137 5.47 -4.98 -9.72
C GLU A 137 6.74 -4.92 -8.87
N PRO A 138 6.63 -4.79 -7.53
CA PRO A 138 7.78 -4.77 -6.66
C PRO A 138 8.40 -6.17 -6.54
N VAL A 139 9.73 -6.23 -6.53
CA VAL A 139 10.49 -7.45 -6.19
C VAL A 139 11.29 -7.18 -4.93
N ILE A 140 10.83 -7.72 -3.80
CA ILE A 140 11.47 -7.54 -2.48
C ILE A 140 11.94 -8.91 -1.98
N THR A 141 13.20 -8.97 -1.52
CA THR A 141 13.75 -10.19 -0.93
C THR A 141 13.00 -10.53 0.36
N ARG A 142 12.61 -11.81 0.51
CA ARG A 142 11.90 -12.30 1.70
C ARG A 142 12.69 -11.98 2.97
N GLY A 143 12.01 -11.40 3.96
CA GLY A 143 12.59 -10.91 5.22
C GLY A 143 12.92 -9.42 5.21
N ASN A 144 12.93 -8.76 4.04
CA ASN A 144 13.24 -7.34 3.91
C ASN A 144 11.99 -6.47 3.67
N GLU A 145 10.78 -7.04 3.72
CA GLU A 145 9.52 -6.35 3.44
C GLU A 145 9.27 -5.18 4.40
N ALA A 146 9.73 -5.29 5.64
CA ALA A 146 9.63 -4.23 6.64
C ALA A 146 10.71 -3.14 6.49
N ILE A 147 11.75 -3.39 5.68
CA ILE A 147 12.92 -2.51 5.54
C ILE A 147 12.80 -1.65 4.27
N VAL A 148 12.35 -2.26 3.16
CA VAL A 148 12.22 -1.55 1.88
C VAL A 148 10.92 -0.75 1.85
N HIS A 149 11.02 0.56 2.06
CA HIS A 149 9.85 1.44 2.08
C HIS A 149 9.48 1.96 0.68
N HIS A 150 10.45 2.45 -0.10
CA HIS A 150 10.25 3.00 -1.45
C HIS A 150 11.26 2.40 -2.46
N MET A 151 10.84 2.31 -3.72
CA MET A 151 11.70 1.97 -4.86
C MET A 151 11.31 2.83 -6.06
N GLU A 152 12.30 3.32 -6.81
CA GLU A 152 12.08 4.14 -8.01
C GLU A 152 13.06 3.72 -9.10
N VAL A 153 12.57 3.64 -10.34
CA VAL A 153 13.36 3.33 -11.53
C VAL A 153 13.36 4.55 -12.43
N PHE A 154 14.56 5.03 -12.76
CA PHE A 154 14.75 6.21 -13.58
C PHE A 154 15.49 5.89 -14.88
N GLN A 155 15.15 6.64 -15.94
CA GLN A 155 15.90 6.70 -17.17
C GLN A 155 16.78 7.96 -17.18
N CYS A 156 18.03 7.79 -17.60
CA CYS A 156 19.00 8.87 -17.82
C CYS A 156 18.71 9.65 -19.11
N ALA A 157 19.08 10.92 -19.12
CA ALA A 157 18.90 11.79 -20.27
C ALA A 157 19.62 11.23 -21.52
N PRO A 158 18.97 11.25 -22.71
CA PRO A 158 19.52 10.64 -23.92
C PRO A 158 20.79 11.32 -24.45
N GLN A 159 21.06 12.56 -24.01
CA GLN A 159 22.25 13.33 -24.40
C GLN A 159 23.53 12.89 -23.66
N LEU A 160 23.45 11.89 -22.78
CA LEU A 160 24.60 11.36 -22.05
C LEU A 160 25.17 10.15 -22.78
N ASP A 161 26.26 10.36 -23.52
CA ASP A 161 26.90 9.33 -24.33
C ASP A 161 27.35 8.11 -23.52
N GLN A 162 27.77 8.33 -22.27
CA GLN A 162 28.21 7.27 -21.36
C GLN A 162 27.78 7.55 -19.92
N ILE A 163 26.99 6.63 -19.37
CA ILE A 163 26.70 6.59 -17.93
C ILE A 163 27.69 5.63 -17.26
N PRO A 164 28.53 6.13 -16.33
CA PRO A 164 29.43 5.27 -15.58
C PRO A 164 28.61 4.29 -14.70
N PRO A 165 29.09 3.05 -14.51
CA PRO A 165 28.46 2.15 -13.56
C PRO A 165 28.54 2.75 -12.16
N TYR A 166 27.49 2.55 -11.37
CA TYR A 166 27.44 3.01 -9.99
C TYR A 166 26.60 2.04 -9.15
N ASN A 167 27.03 1.83 -7.91
CA ASN A 167 26.34 1.03 -6.92
C ASN A 167 26.76 1.54 -5.54
N GLY A 168 25.91 2.35 -4.90
CA GLY A 168 26.26 2.98 -3.64
C GLY A 168 25.20 3.94 -3.13
N PRO A 169 25.44 4.59 -1.97
CA PRO A 169 24.56 5.61 -1.43
C PRO A 169 24.29 6.74 -2.44
N CYS A 170 23.04 7.17 -2.56
CA CYS A 170 22.63 8.19 -3.54
C CYS A 170 23.20 9.59 -3.25
N ASP A 171 23.60 9.85 -2.00
CA ASP A 171 24.14 11.10 -1.47
C ASP A 171 25.68 11.10 -1.39
N SER A 172 26.33 10.00 -1.79
CA SER A 172 27.79 9.90 -1.79
C SER A 172 28.44 10.98 -2.66
N LYS A 173 29.49 11.62 -2.12
CA LYS A 173 30.35 12.55 -2.89
C LYS A 173 31.08 11.88 -4.04
N MET A 174 31.20 10.55 -4.02
CA MET A 174 31.81 9.76 -5.09
C MET A 174 30.81 9.39 -6.19
N LYS A 175 29.52 9.70 -6.03
CA LYS A 175 28.50 9.46 -7.06
C LYS A 175 28.82 10.31 -8.30
N PRO A 176 28.92 9.72 -9.50
CA PRO A 176 29.20 10.49 -10.71
C PRO A 176 28.10 11.51 -10.99
N THR A 177 28.49 12.73 -11.37
CA THR A 177 27.57 13.85 -11.57
C THR A 177 26.57 13.63 -12.69
N GLN A 178 26.91 12.78 -13.67
CA GLN A 178 26.05 12.35 -14.77
C GLN A 178 24.74 11.70 -14.26
N LEU A 179 24.78 11.02 -13.10
CA LEU A 179 23.60 10.38 -12.54
C LEU A 179 22.53 11.38 -12.07
N ASN A 180 22.91 12.65 -11.84
CA ASN A 180 21.95 13.69 -11.45
C ASN A 180 20.95 14.04 -12.56
N TYR A 181 21.19 13.57 -13.78
CA TYR A 181 20.32 13.74 -14.94
C TYR A 181 19.42 12.51 -15.21
N CYS A 182 19.50 11.47 -14.37
CA CYS A 182 18.58 10.34 -14.40
C CYS A 182 17.33 10.67 -13.59
N ARG A 183 16.41 11.41 -14.21
CA ARG A 183 15.20 11.95 -13.57
C ARG A 183 13.90 11.56 -14.25
N HIS A 184 13.95 10.88 -15.40
CA HIS A 184 12.75 10.43 -16.08
C HIS A 184 12.22 9.17 -15.38
N VAL A 185 11.10 9.28 -14.68
CA VAL A 185 10.52 8.17 -13.91
C VAL A 185 9.93 7.13 -14.87
N LEU A 186 10.39 5.89 -14.75
CA LEU A 186 9.83 4.72 -15.45
C LEU A 186 8.85 3.95 -14.56
N ALA A 187 9.18 3.81 -13.27
CA ALA A 187 8.33 3.16 -12.27
C ALA A 187 8.61 3.75 -10.89
N ALA A 188 7.59 3.78 -10.05
CA ALA A 188 7.69 4.17 -8.65
C ALA A 188 6.81 3.24 -7.81
N TRP A 189 7.35 2.80 -6.68
CA TRP A 189 6.66 1.94 -5.73
C TRP A 189 6.90 2.44 -4.31
N ALA A 190 5.85 2.39 -3.50
CA ALA A 190 5.90 2.65 -2.07
C ALA A 190 5.05 1.62 -1.33
N MET A 191 5.30 1.44 -0.04
CA MET A 191 4.55 0.49 0.79
C MET A 191 3.04 0.64 0.63
N GLY A 192 2.35 -0.48 0.50
CA GLY A 192 0.89 -0.54 0.31
C GLY A 192 0.44 -0.40 -1.15
N ALA A 193 1.31 0.03 -2.08
CA ALA A 193 1.02 -0.04 -3.50
C ALA A 193 0.96 -1.52 -3.94
N GLN A 194 -0.19 -1.92 -4.48
CA GLN A 194 -0.42 -3.23 -5.08
C GLN A 194 -0.51 -3.09 -6.61
N VAL A 195 -0.38 -4.23 -7.26
CA VAL A 195 -0.59 -4.42 -8.70
C VAL A 195 -2.08 -4.54 -9.02
#